data_AF-A0A3M1ZEE9-F1
#
_entry.id   AF-A0A3M1ZEE9-F1
#
_cell.length_a   1.000
_cell.length_b   1.000
_cell.length_c   1.000
_cell.angle_alpha   90.00
_cell.angle_beta   90.00
_cell.angle_gamma   90.00
#
_symmetry.space_group_name_H-M   'P 1'
#
loop_
_entity.id
_entity.type
_entity.pdbx_description
1 polymer ?
#
loop_
_entity_poly.entity_id
_entity_poly.type
_entity_poly.pdbx_seq_one_letter_code
_entity_poly.pdbx_strand_id
1 'polypeptide(L)' 'MRILLVEPYYGGSHRAWADGYRRFSCHTIDLLTLPAQFWKWRMQG' A
#
# COMPACT_ATOMS: atom_id res chain seq x y z
N MET A 1 12.69 2.75 12.87
CA MET A 1 11.77 1.59 12.98
C MET A 1 11.56 0.99 11.60
N ARG A 2 11.20 -0.30 11.56
CA ARG A 2 10.83 -1.00 10.32
C ARG A 2 9.33 -1.29 10.35
N ILE A 3 8.63 -0.90 9.29
CA ILE A 3 7.16 -0.99 9.19
C ILE A 3 6.84 -1.74 7.92
N LEU A 4 6.02 -2.78 8.03
CA LEU A 4 5.41 -3.45 6.89
C LEU A 4 4.03 -2.84 6.65
N LEU A 5 3.85 -2.18 5.51
CA LEU A 5 2.58 -1.61 5.08
C LEU A 5 1.92 -2.57 4.08
N VAL A 6 0.73 -3.05 4.43
CA VAL A 6 -0.05 -3.96 3.59
C VAL A 6 -1.11 -3.15 2.85
N GLU A 7 -0.99 -3.06 1.53
CA GLU A 7 -1.91 -2.30 0.68
C GLU A 7 -2.61 -3.24 -0.34
N PRO A 8 -3.85 -3.68 -0.06
CA PRO A 8 -4.56 -4.63 -0.92
C PRO A 8 -5.13 -3.98 -2.20
N TYR A 9 -5.09 -2.64 -2.30
CA TYR A 9 -5.54 -1.85 -3.43
C TYR A 9 -4.43 -0.89 -3.88
N TYR A 10 -3.36 -1.43 -4.46
CA TYR A 10 -2.23 -0.61 -4.89
C TYR A 10 -2.45 -0.02 -6.28
N GLY A 11 -3.17 1.10 -6.33
CA GLY A 11 -3.40 1.92 -7.52
C GLY A 11 -3.87 3.32 -7.17
N GLY A 12 -3.92 4.22 -8.17
CA GLY A 12 -4.39 5.60 -7.99
C GLY A 12 -3.78 6.30 -6.76
N SER A 13 -4.65 6.90 -5.95
CA SER A 13 -4.27 7.62 -4.73
C SER A 13 -3.58 6.75 -3.67
N HIS A 14 -3.94 5.47 -3.56
CA HIS A 14 -3.32 4.54 -2.59
C HIS A 14 -1.85 4.28 -2.92
N ARG A 15 -1.55 4.09 -4.21
CA ARG A 15 -0.17 3.99 -4.69
C ARG A 15 0.61 5.27 -4.40
N ALA A 16 0.05 6.42 -4.77
CA ALA A 16 0.70 7.71 -4.56
C ALA A 16 1.01 7.96 -3.07
N TRP A 17 0.07 7.61 -2.19
CA TRP A 17 0.25 7.70 -0.75
C TRP A 17 1.29 6.72 -0.21
N ALA A 18 1.20 5.43 -0.55
CA ALA A 18 2.12 4.41 -0.06
C ALA A 18 3.58 4.69 -0.52
N ASP A 19 3.75 5.09 -1.78
CA ASP A 19 5.05 5.46 -2.33
C ASP A 19 5.58 6.74 -1.68
N GLY A 20 4.73 7.74 -1.49
CA GLY A 20 5.08 8.97 -0.79
C GLY A 20 5.49 8.70 0.65
N TYR A 21 4.71 7.92 1.39
CA TYR A 21 5.00 7.56 2.77
C TYR A 21 6.33 6.81 2.87
N ARG A 22 6.58 5.82 2.01
CA ARG A 22 7.87 5.13 1.94
C ARG A 22 9.03 6.08 1.61
N ARG A 23 8.84 7.02 0.69
CA ARG A 23 9.89 7.93 0.21
C ARG A 23 10.26 9.02 1.23
N PHE A 24 9.29 9.53 1.98
CA PHE A 24 9.46 10.70 2.84
C PHE A 24 9.44 10.38 4.33
N SER A 25 9.28 9.11 4.71
CA SER A 25 9.36 8.69 6.11
C SER A 25 10.80 8.55 6.57
N CYS A 26 11.04 8.87 7.85
CA CYS A 26 12.29 8.55 8.55
C CYS A 26 12.39 7.06 8.93
N HIS A 27 11.39 6.24 8.55
CA HIS A 27 11.31 4.82 8.85
C HIS A 27 11.55 3.98 7.60
N THR A 28 12.02 2.74 7.80
CA THR A 28 12.11 1.76 6.72
C THR A 28 10.72 1.20 6.47
N ILE A 29 10.12 1.54 5.34
CA ILE A 29 8.78 1.07 4.96
C ILE A 29 8.94 -0.01 3.88
N ASP A 30 8.52 -1.23 4.21
CA ASP A 30 8.33 -2.31 3.25
C ASP A 30 6.87 -2.33 2.80
N LEU A 31 6.64 -2.39 1.48
CA LEU A 31 5.30 -2.41 0.91
C LEU A 31 4.96 -3.84 0.47
N LEU A 32 3.93 -4.43 1.07
CA LEU A 32 3.29 -5.65 0.58
C LEU A 32 2.00 -5.25 -0.12
N THR A 33 1.97 -5.38 -1.44
CA THR A 33 0.90 -4.79 -2.26
C THR A 33 0.19 -5.81 -3.12
N LEU A 34 -1.09 -5.55 -3.38
CA LEU A 34 -1.85 -6.25 -4.42
C LEU A 34 -2.34 -5.25 -5.47
N PRO A 35 -2.42 -5.64 -6.75
CA PRO A 35 -2.90 -4.73 -7.79
C PRO A 35 -4.34 -4.29 -7.51
N ALA A 36 -4.65 -3.05 -7.89
CA ALA A 36 -5.95 -2.41 -7.70
C ALA A 36 -7.16 -3.12 -8.34
N GLN A 37 -6.95 -4.15 -9.16
CA GLN A 37 -8.02 -4.98 -9.71
C GLN A 37 -8.62 -5.93 -8.67
N PHE A 38 -9.90 -6.27 -8.84
CA PHE A 38 -10.66 -7.21 -8.00
C PHE A 38 -10.71 -6.86 -6.50
N TRP A 39 -10.45 -5.61 -6.12
CA TRP A 39 -10.42 -5.19 -4.71
C TRP A 39 -11.76 -5.40 -4.00
N LYS A 40 -12.89 -5.21 -4.68
CA LYS A 40 -14.23 -5.44 -4.13
C LYS A 40 -14.39 -6.87 -3.62
N TRP A 41 -13.95 -7.86 -4.40
CA TRP A 41 -13.97 -9.28 -4.02
C TRP A 41 -13.10 -9.57 -2.80
N ARG A 42 -11.96 -8.88 -2.65
CA ARG A 42 -11.07 -9.05 -1.49
C ARG A 42 -11.62 -8.41 -0.21
N MET A 43 -12.43 -7.35 -0.34
CA MET A 43 -12.90 -6.55 0.79
C MET A 43 -14.32 -6.88 1.23
N GLN A 44 -15.14 -7.51 0.38
CA GLN A 44 -16.57 -7.67 0.64
C GLN A 44 -17.00 -9.05 1.15
N GLY A 45 -16.16 -10.09 1.09
CA GLY A 45 -16.47 -11.41 1.66
C GLY A 45 -17.55 -12.18 0.91
#